data_AF-A0A1R1CSQ7-F1
#
_entry.id   AF-A0A1R1CSQ7-F1
#
_cell.length_a   1.000
_cell.length_b   1.000
_cell.length_c   1.000
_cell.angle_alpha   90.00
_cell.angle_beta   90.00
_cell.angle_gamma   90.00
#
_symmetry.space_group_name_H-M   'P 1'
#
loop_
_entity.id
_entity.type
_entity.pdbx_description
1 polymer ?
#
loop_
_entity_poly.entity_id
_entity_poly.type
_entity_poly.pdbx_seq_one_letter_code
_entity_poly.pdbx_strand_id
1 'polypeptide(L)'
;MDLYSTINLGAEYVKLTTRGWTWVNGGSFGSSDIVLGLETDKARSVSLKAQYLEKGNERTGVDSPLPLIYGVVQSPDITRISIQDNTAGITRQATIIEVEKHFKLFYVFVDEIKGEQFDILGYRPDGSIEIIEKLNDSLVNQNSTEIDG
;
A
#
# COMPACT_ATOMS: atom_id res chain seq x y z
N MET A 1 31.89 -2.43 4.85
CA MET A 1 30.96 -3.19 5.71
C MET A 1 29.65 -2.44 5.58
N ASP A 2 28.73 -2.96 4.78
CA ASP A 2 27.49 -2.25 4.49
C ASP A 2 26.61 -2.33 5.73
N LEU A 3 26.28 -1.17 6.31
CA LEU A 3 25.30 -1.08 7.39
C LEU A 3 23.91 -0.99 6.76
N TYR A 4 23.31 -2.14 6.50
CA TYR A 4 21.88 -2.22 6.26
C TYR A 4 21.14 -2.22 7.60
N SER A 5 20.03 -1.49 7.68
CA SER A 5 19.14 -1.51 8.84
C SER A 5 17.74 -1.90 8.41
N THR A 6 17.16 -2.88 9.08
CA THR A 6 15.74 -3.19 8.92
C THR A 6 14.93 -2.27 9.83
N ILE A 7 13.87 -1.69 9.27
CA ILE A 7 12.91 -0.87 10.03
C ILE A 7 11.53 -1.50 10.00
N ASN A 8 10.77 -1.23 11.05
CA ASN A 8 9.32 -1.40 11.04
C ASN A 8 8.70 -0.12 10.52
N LEU A 9 7.88 -0.23 9.49
CA LEU A 9 7.02 0.85 9.03
C LEU A 9 5.61 0.59 9.54
N GLY A 10 5.05 1.56 10.24
CA GLY A 10 3.63 1.66 10.54
C GLY A 10 3.06 2.89 9.83
N ALA A 11 1.99 2.71 9.06
CA ALA A 11 1.18 3.80 8.55
C ALA A 11 -0.24 3.63 9.09
N GLU A 12 -0.74 4.68 9.74
CA GLU A 12 -1.93 4.62 10.56
C GLU A 12 -2.88 5.74 10.15
N TYR A 13 -4.14 5.41 9.88
CA TYR A 13 -5.18 6.42 9.81
C TYR A 13 -5.55 6.86 11.23
N VAL A 14 -5.44 8.16 11.51
CA VAL A 14 -5.80 8.75 12.79
C VAL A 14 -6.72 9.95 12.58
N LYS A 15 -7.66 10.13 13.50
CA LYS A 15 -8.68 11.18 13.43
C LYS A 15 -8.42 12.24 14.48
N LEU A 16 -8.40 13.51 14.07
CA LEU A 16 -8.34 14.62 15.00
C LEU A 16 -9.73 14.88 15.59
N THR A 17 -9.84 14.86 16.91
CA THR A 17 -11.05 15.18 17.66
C THR A 17 -10.82 16.40 18.55
N THR A 18 -11.86 16.89 19.20
CA THR A 18 -11.73 17.94 20.24
C THR A 18 -10.89 17.51 21.45
N ARG A 19 -10.63 16.21 21.61
CA ARG A 19 -9.79 15.62 22.66
C ARG A 19 -8.39 15.23 22.19
N GLY A 20 -8.03 15.54 20.94
CA GLY A 20 -6.75 15.17 20.32
C GLY A 20 -6.88 14.06 19.28
N TRP A 21 -5.76 13.45 18.92
CA TRP A 21 -5.67 12.38 17.91
C TRP A 21 -6.16 11.04 18.48
N THR A 22 -7.03 10.37 17.73
CA THR A 22 -7.55 9.05 18.08
C THR A 22 -7.26 8.05 16.96
N TRP A 23 -6.87 6.85 17.36
CA TRP A 23 -6.71 5.71 16.46
C TRP A 23 -8.08 5.28 15.95
N VAL A 24 -8.15 5.01 14.65
CA VAL A 24 -9.36 4.47 14.03
C VAL A 24 -9.19 2.98 13.76
N ASN A 25 -10.31 2.26 13.71
CA ASN A 25 -10.27 0.84 13.38
C ASN A 25 -10.02 0.63 11.87
N GLY A 26 -9.19 -0.35 11.52
CA GLY A 26 -8.94 -0.81 10.14
C GLY A 26 -7.98 0.05 9.31
N GLY A 27 -7.43 1.12 9.87
CA GLY A 27 -6.55 2.07 9.18
C GLY A 27 -5.06 1.76 9.24
N SER A 28 -4.67 0.56 9.68
CA SER A 28 -3.28 0.22 9.99
C SER A 28 -2.63 -0.60 8.87
N PHE A 29 -1.49 -0.11 8.39
CA PHE A 29 -0.54 -0.81 7.54
C PHE A 29 0.77 -1.01 8.31
N GLY A 30 1.28 -2.24 8.32
CA GLY A 30 2.55 -2.59 8.94
C GLY A 30 3.43 -3.38 7.99
N SER A 31 4.72 -3.03 7.92
CA SER A 31 5.75 -3.89 7.31
C SER A 31 6.99 -3.90 8.20
N SER A 32 7.52 -5.09 8.49
CA SER A 32 8.63 -5.28 9.45
C SER A 32 9.98 -5.61 8.81
N ASP A 33 10.04 -5.60 7.49
CA ASP A 33 11.15 -6.09 6.67
C ASP A 33 11.62 -5.05 5.64
N ILE A 34 11.37 -3.76 5.91
CA ILE A 34 11.87 -2.68 5.07
C ILE A 34 13.36 -2.49 5.35
N VAL A 35 14.20 -2.69 4.35
CA VAL A 35 15.66 -2.60 4.50
C VAL A 35 16.17 -1.26 3.96
N LEU A 36 16.67 -0.41 4.84
CA LEU A 36 17.29 0.86 4.45
C LEU A 36 18.74 0.66 4.01
N GLY A 37 19.23 1.62 3.22
CA GLY A 37 20.63 1.65 2.77
C GLY A 37 20.99 0.56 1.76
N LEU A 38 20.00 -0.06 1.10
CA LEU A 38 20.26 -1.08 0.09
C LEU A 38 21.12 -0.52 -1.06
N GLU A 39 22.10 -1.31 -1.48
CA GLU A 39 22.78 -1.06 -2.75
C GLU A 39 21.83 -1.27 -3.92
N THR A 40 22.08 -0.55 -5.01
CA THR A 40 21.16 -0.43 -6.15
C THR A 40 20.73 -1.79 -6.71
N ASP A 41 21.66 -2.73 -6.88
CA ASP A 41 21.33 -4.04 -7.45
C ASP A 41 20.46 -4.89 -6.51
N LYS A 42 20.67 -4.79 -5.19
CA LYS A 42 19.82 -5.48 -4.20
C LYS A 42 18.44 -4.85 -4.14
N ALA A 43 18.36 -3.52 -4.18
CA ALA A 43 17.08 -2.80 -4.19
C ALA A 43 16.21 -3.18 -5.40
N ARG A 44 16.79 -3.49 -6.57
CA ARG A 44 16.00 -3.95 -7.74
C ARG A 44 15.23 -5.26 -7.49
N SER A 45 15.65 -6.07 -6.52
CA SER A 45 15.02 -7.36 -6.21
C SER A 45 13.93 -7.29 -5.15
N VAL A 46 13.74 -6.13 -4.49
CA VAL A 46 12.78 -5.99 -3.40
C VAL A 46 11.42 -5.56 -3.93
N SER A 47 10.37 -6.22 -3.42
CA SER A 47 9.00 -6.03 -3.89
C SER A 47 8.36 -4.75 -3.32
N LEU A 48 7.35 -4.26 -4.04
CA LEU A 48 6.38 -3.31 -3.52
C LEU A 48 5.46 -4.02 -2.51
N LYS A 49 4.93 -3.26 -1.57
CA LYS A 49 3.88 -3.72 -0.66
C LYS A 49 2.82 -2.65 -0.57
N ALA A 50 1.56 -3.03 -0.72
CA ALA A 50 0.44 -2.10 -0.66
C ALA A 50 -0.70 -2.62 0.19
N GLN A 51 -1.55 -1.69 0.59
CA GLN A 51 -2.82 -1.99 1.23
C GLN A 51 -3.90 -1.07 0.67
N TYR A 52 -5.09 -1.65 0.55
CA TYR A 52 -6.32 -0.92 0.35
C TYR A 52 -6.96 -0.66 1.72
N LEU A 53 -7.15 0.61 2.06
CA LEU A 53 -8.02 1.05 3.12
C LEU A 53 -9.38 1.31 2.50
N GLU A 54 -10.37 0.49 2.86
CA GLU A 54 -11.74 0.70 2.42
C GLU A 54 -12.38 1.91 3.12
N LYS A 55 -13.41 2.46 2.49
CA LYS A 55 -14.24 3.46 3.15
C LYS A 55 -15.06 2.80 4.25
N GLY A 56 -15.04 3.43 5.41
CA GLY A 56 -15.80 3.01 6.57
C GLY A 56 -17.31 3.00 6.35
N ASN A 57 -17.94 1.90 6.74
CA ASN A 57 -19.39 1.75 6.85
C ASN A 57 -19.73 0.77 7.99
N GLU A 58 -21.01 0.71 8.37
CA GLU A 58 -21.50 -0.14 9.48
C GLU A 58 -21.14 -1.63 9.34
N ARG A 59 -21.00 -2.13 8.11
CA ARG A 59 -20.65 -3.53 7.84
C ARG A 59 -19.16 -3.81 8.02
N THR A 60 -18.30 -2.86 7.65
CA THR A 60 -16.84 -3.00 7.68
C THR A 60 -16.23 -2.74 9.06
N GLY A 61 -16.89 -1.91 9.88
CA GLY A 61 -16.35 -1.48 11.17
C GLY A 61 -15.11 -0.59 11.08
N VAL A 62 -14.71 -0.20 9.86
CA VAL A 62 -13.65 0.77 9.57
C VAL A 62 -14.19 2.19 9.77
N ASP A 63 -13.44 3.09 10.40
CA ASP A 63 -13.78 4.52 10.53
C ASP A 63 -12.87 5.35 9.61
N SER A 64 -13.02 5.16 8.29
CA SER A 64 -12.32 5.91 7.24
C SER A 64 -13.31 6.69 6.36
N PRO A 65 -13.09 7.98 6.07
CA PRO A 65 -13.98 8.77 5.23
C PRO A 65 -13.85 8.46 3.74
N LEU A 66 -12.75 7.81 3.32
CA LEU A 66 -12.40 7.61 1.92
C LEU A 66 -11.72 6.25 1.72
N PRO A 67 -11.88 5.64 0.54
CA PRO A 67 -10.99 4.57 0.15
C PRO A 67 -9.63 5.13 -0.30
N LEU A 68 -8.56 4.47 0.13
CA LEU A 68 -7.17 4.87 -0.11
C LEU A 68 -6.33 3.64 -0.42
N ILE A 69 -5.49 3.70 -1.45
CA ILE A 69 -4.44 2.71 -1.66
C ILE A 69 -3.12 3.37 -1.32
N TYR A 70 -2.31 2.71 -0.51
CA TYR A 70 -1.05 3.24 -0.04
C TYR A 70 -0.09 2.09 0.24
N GLY A 71 1.20 2.42 0.29
CA GLY A 71 2.20 1.40 0.44
C GLY A 71 3.61 1.92 0.25
N VAL A 72 4.51 0.99 -0.01
CA VAL A 72 5.94 1.24 -0.15
C VAL A 72 6.52 0.54 -1.35
N VAL A 73 7.54 1.17 -1.93
CA VAL A 73 8.34 0.58 -2.99
C VAL A 73 9.82 0.70 -2.63
N GLN A 74 10.52 -0.42 -2.72
CA GLN A 74 11.96 -0.47 -2.60
C GLN A 74 12.56 -0.75 -3.98
N SER A 75 12.68 0.27 -4.82
CA SER A 75 13.25 0.10 -6.16
C SER A 75 13.88 1.39 -6.67
N PRO A 76 15.11 1.33 -7.21
CA PRO A 76 15.73 2.48 -7.88
C PRO A 76 15.01 2.87 -9.16
N ASP A 77 14.40 1.90 -9.86
CA ASP A 77 13.93 2.11 -11.23
C ASP A 77 12.48 2.58 -11.28
N ILE A 78 11.69 2.37 -10.24
CA ILE A 78 10.30 2.81 -10.23
C ILE A 78 10.26 4.32 -9.99
N THR A 79 9.90 5.08 -11.03
CA THR A 79 9.83 6.55 -11.02
C THR A 79 8.41 7.09 -10.96
N ARG A 80 7.42 6.27 -11.35
CA ARG A 80 6.00 6.58 -11.23
C ARG A 80 5.23 5.33 -10.84
N ILE A 81 4.18 5.52 -10.05
CA ILE A 81 3.21 4.50 -9.68
C ILE A 81 1.84 4.97 -10.14
N SER A 82 1.07 4.08 -10.75
CA SER A 82 -0.34 4.29 -11.04
C SER A 82 -1.16 3.12 -10.52
N ILE A 83 -2.39 3.39 -10.13
CA ILE A 83 -3.38 2.37 -9.80
C ILE A 83 -4.36 2.31 -10.96
N GLN A 84 -4.46 1.13 -11.57
CA GLN A 84 -5.50 0.81 -12.52
C GLN A 84 -6.65 0.13 -11.79
N ASP A 85 -7.82 0.73 -11.91
CA ASP A 85 -9.09 0.17 -11.46
C ASP A 85 -9.71 -0.61 -12.63
N ASN A 86 -9.71 -1.93 -12.51
CA ASN A 86 -10.19 -2.81 -13.57
C ASN A 86 -11.72 -2.84 -13.66
N THR A 87 -12.42 -2.42 -12.61
CA THR A 87 -13.89 -2.41 -12.57
C THR A 87 -14.43 -1.15 -13.23
N ALA A 88 -13.88 0.03 -12.92
CA ALA A 88 -14.29 1.29 -13.55
C ALA A 88 -13.53 1.61 -14.85
N GLY A 89 -12.43 0.91 -15.14
CA GLY A 89 -11.59 1.17 -16.31
C GLY A 89 -10.83 2.49 -16.24
N ILE A 90 -10.57 2.99 -15.03
CA ILE A 90 -9.86 4.25 -14.78
C ILE A 90 -8.45 3.99 -14.26
N THR A 91 -7.53 4.91 -14.54
CA THR A 91 -6.16 4.86 -13.99
C THR A 91 -5.85 6.17 -13.27
N ARG A 92 -5.33 6.06 -12.06
CA ARG A 92 -4.98 7.19 -11.21
C ARG A 92 -3.49 7.15 -10.88
N GLN A 93 -2.81 8.28 -11.01
CA GLN A 93 -1.41 8.39 -10.63
C GLN A 93 -1.29 8.56 -9.11
N ALA A 94 -0.41 7.78 -8.48
CA ALA A 94 -0.13 7.90 -7.06
C ALA A 94 0.80 9.08 -6.78
N THR A 95 0.64 9.66 -5.58
CA THR A 95 1.64 10.56 -5.01
C THR A 95 2.78 9.73 -4.46
N ILE A 96 4.02 10.10 -4.77
CA ILE A 96 5.23 9.45 -4.28
C ILE A 96 5.95 10.37 -3.31
N ILE A 97 6.38 9.81 -2.18
CA ILE A 97 7.20 10.48 -1.18
C ILE A 97 8.53 9.72 -1.10
N GLU A 98 9.60 10.36 -1.56
CA GLU A 98 10.96 9.84 -1.37
C GLU A 98 11.32 9.93 0.11
N VAL A 99 11.65 8.79 0.73
CA VAL A 99 12.05 8.74 2.15
C VAL A 99 13.55 8.61 2.27
N GLU A 100 14.14 7.66 1.53
CA GLU A 100 15.58 7.42 1.50
C GLU A 100 15.98 6.81 0.15
N LYS A 101 17.29 6.64 -0.10
CA LYS A 101 17.81 5.98 -1.29
C LYS A 101 17.07 4.67 -1.54
N HIS A 102 16.39 4.61 -2.69
CA HIS A 102 15.62 3.47 -3.17
C HIS A 102 14.36 3.12 -2.36
N PHE A 103 14.00 3.90 -1.34
CA PHE A 103 12.81 3.66 -0.51
C PHE A 103 11.82 4.81 -0.65
N LYS A 104 10.63 4.50 -1.14
CA LYS A 104 9.56 5.47 -1.37
C LYS A 104 8.26 4.99 -0.75
N LEU A 105 7.49 5.93 -0.19
CA LEU A 105 6.08 5.72 0.13
C LEU A 105 5.24 6.18 -1.06
N PHE A 106 4.06 5.60 -1.23
CA PHE A 106 3.09 6.12 -2.16
C PHE A 106 1.68 6.04 -1.62
N TYR A 107 0.79 6.89 -2.14
CA TYR A 107 -0.64 6.83 -1.86
C TYR A 107 -1.49 7.39 -3.00
N VAL A 108 -2.75 6.95 -3.08
CA VAL A 108 -3.77 7.49 -3.99
C VAL A 108 -5.17 7.30 -3.43
N PHE A 109 -6.00 8.34 -3.57
CA PHE A 109 -7.43 8.23 -3.30
C PHE A 109 -8.15 7.60 -4.49
N VAL A 110 -8.96 6.58 -4.21
CA VAL A 110 -9.77 5.88 -5.21
C VAL A 110 -11.25 6.11 -4.92
N ASP A 111 -12.12 5.73 -5.87
CA ASP A 111 -13.56 5.79 -5.66
C ASP A 111 -14.04 4.53 -4.93
N GLU A 112 -15.17 4.63 -4.22
CA GLU A 112 -15.81 3.49 -3.57
C GLU A 112 -16.48 2.61 -4.65
N ILE A 113 -15.99 1.39 -4.84
CA ILE A 113 -16.46 0.51 -5.93
C ILE A 113 -16.59 -0.91 -5.38
N LYS A 114 -17.71 -1.58 -5.66
CA LYS A 114 -17.92 -2.96 -5.21
C LYS A 114 -17.15 -3.95 -6.07
N GLY A 115 -16.45 -4.90 -5.44
CA GLY A 115 -15.72 -5.96 -6.14
C GLY A 115 -14.38 -5.46 -6.68
N GLU A 116 -13.66 -4.73 -5.84
CA GLU A 116 -12.41 -4.05 -6.19
C GLU A 116 -11.39 -5.01 -6.81
N GLN A 117 -10.87 -4.62 -7.97
CA GLN A 117 -9.74 -5.26 -8.64
C GLN A 117 -8.79 -4.17 -9.10
N PHE A 118 -7.76 -3.91 -8.29
CA PHE A 118 -6.74 -2.91 -8.61
C PHE A 118 -5.45 -3.57 -9.05
N ASP A 119 -4.87 -3.06 -10.14
CA ASP A 119 -3.49 -3.35 -10.53
C ASP A 119 -2.61 -2.16 -10.16
N ILE A 120 -1.52 -2.44 -9.42
CA ILE A 120 -0.49 -1.44 -9.10
C ILE A 120 0.58 -1.51 -10.19
N LEU A 121 0.70 -0.43 -10.95
CA LEU A 121 1.60 -0.31 -12.09
C LEU A 121 2.83 0.52 -11.74
N GLY A 122 4.01 -0.06 -11.87
CA GLY A 122 5.29 0.63 -11.79
C GLY A 122 5.81 1.04 -13.16
N TYR A 123 6.26 2.29 -13.28
CA TYR A 123 6.89 2.79 -14.49
C TYR A 123 8.38 3.04 -14.26
N ARG A 124 9.18 2.53 -15.18
CA ARG A 124 10.62 2.79 -15.26
C ARG A 124 10.92 4.05 -16.09
N PRO A 125 12.14 4.61 -16.03
CA PRO A 125 12.47 5.85 -16.76
C PRO A 125 12.33 5.73 -18.28
N ASP A 126 12.47 4.51 -18.81
CA ASP A 126 12.29 4.20 -20.23
C ASP A 126 10.82 4.07 -20.66
N GLY A 127 9.88 4.24 -19.71
CA GLY A 127 8.45 4.11 -19.94
C GLY A 127 7.93 2.67 -19.89
N SER A 128 8.78 1.67 -19.66
CA SER A 128 8.35 0.29 -19.46
C SER A 128 7.50 0.16 -18.19
N ILE A 129 6.53 -0.74 -18.25
CA ILE A 129 5.51 -0.95 -17.21
C ILE A 129 5.69 -2.35 -16.64
N GLU A 130 5.56 -2.45 -15.33
CA GLU A 130 5.46 -3.71 -14.60
C GLU A 130 4.19 -3.67 -13.74
N ILE A 131 3.38 -4.73 -13.79
CA ILE A 131 2.35 -4.96 -12.77
C ILE A 131 3.10 -5.47 -11.55
N ILE A 132 3.17 -4.64 -10.51
CA ILE A 132 3.95 -4.96 -9.32
C ILE A 132 3.10 -5.72 -8.30
N GLU A 133 1.81 -5.41 -8.22
CA GLU A 133 0.89 -6.05 -7.28
C GLU A 133 -0.55 -6.01 -7.83
N LYS A 134 -1.34 -7.03 -7.49
CA LYS A 134 -2.78 -7.10 -7.76
C LYS A 134 -3.52 -7.14 -6.43
N LEU A 135 -4.38 -6.15 -6.20
CA LEU A 135 -5.26 -6.10 -5.03
C LEU A 135 -6.66 -6.53 -5.46
N ASN A 136 -7.11 -7.70 -5.01
CA ASN A 136 -8.44 -8.22 -5.30
C ASN A 136 -9.22 -8.45 -3.99
N ASP A 137 -10.46 -7.99 -3.93
CA ASP A 137 -11.38 -8.24 -2.81
C ASP A 137 -11.99 -9.66 -2.82
N SER A 138 -11.42 -10.59 -3.59
CA SER A 138 -11.89 -11.98 -3.59
C SER A 138 -11.28 -12.74 -2.41
N LEU A 139 -11.97 -12.67 -1.26
CA LEU A 139 -11.91 -13.60 -0.10
C LEU A 139 -10.84 -13.33 0.99
N VAL A 140 -11.02 -12.26 1.78
CA VAL A 140 -10.72 -12.32 3.23
C VAL A 140 -11.96 -12.88 3.94
N ASN A 141 -12.25 -14.15 3.69
CA ASN A 141 -13.28 -14.89 4.43
C ASN A 141 -13.10 -16.40 4.30
N GLN A 142 -11.88 -16.92 4.49
CA GLN A 142 -11.60 -18.29 4.95
C GLN A 142 -10.24 -18.32 5.64
N ASN A 143 -10.21 -18.16 6.97
CA ASN A 143 -9.29 -18.85 7.90
C ASN A 143 -9.59 -18.46 9.36
N SER A 144 -10.87 -18.52 9.73
CA SER A 144 -11.29 -18.55 11.13
C SER A 144 -12.21 -19.74 11.37
N THR A 145 -11.73 -20.95 11.05
CA THR A 145 -12.12 -22.19 11.74
C THR A 145 -11.13 -23.30 11.40
N GLU A 146 -10.16 -23.53 12.28
CA GLU A 146 -9.71 -24.87 12.66
C GLU A 146 -8.98 -24.75 14.00
N ILE A 147 -9.79 -24.74 15.07
CA ILE A 147 -9.37 -25.21 16.39
C ILE A 147 -10.26 -26.42 16.68
N ASP A 148 -9.58 -27.53 16.94
CA ASP A 148 -9.99 -28.79 17.57
C ASP A 148 -10.99 -29.73 16.89
N GLY A 149 -10.47 -30.95 16.67
CA GLY A 149 -11.14 -32.22 16.41
C GLY A 149 -10.13 -33.36 16.41
#